data_AF-A0A5N9GXL4-F1
#
_entry.id   AF-A0A5N9GXL4-F1
#
_cell.length_a   1.000
_cell.length_b   1.000
_cell.length_c   1.000
_cell.angle_alpha   90.00
_cell.angle_beta   90.00
_cell.angle_gamma   90.00
#
_symmetry.space_group_name_H-M   'P 1'
#
loop_
_entity.id
_entity.type
_entity.pdbx_description
1 polymer ?
#
loop_
_entity_poly.entity_id
_entity_poly.type
_entity_poly.pdbx_seq_one_letter_code
_entity_poly.pdbx_strand_id
1 'polypeptide(L)'
;TFLSAMMLTQIEDGLYELTDTVETLLSDHPDYALIDIDYVNTDVTVEQLLTMTSGIFDWSTPEDLSKRMEIMLAPTWKPADNLSKISLPYVEPGSYHYSYANSILLGLITAHYGGKNLNALYQETFFEPLGLSGGLLTEVAEPPDTATAYDNLEKYGAGSGFGDLSSGPMAIYKGKDPRISWAGAAIVSTPENIARWGFELFSSSGSALSNAVQAQLINSLTVDIGQESPSGLGVHTYGYYIGMADVSLSDGTRIKTYTHPGGGGGRTSWLYYAPSLDVSLSLLANSPLLHDPGTCGYQGMNYMSVGECMAGGIFSTLLGMPTDRIVAGAAGKSGY
;
A
#
# COMPACT_ATOMS: atom_id res chain seq x y z
N THR A 1 -0.69 0.76 5.73
CA THR A 1 -0.13 1.02 7.07
C THR A 1 -0.96 2.01 7.90
N PHE A 2 -1.23 3.25 7.46
CA PHE A 2 -2.06 4.22 8.22
C PHE A 2 -3.46 3.70 8.59
N LEU A 3 -4.17 3.06 7.66
CA LEU A 3 -5.49 2.49 7.93
C LEU A 3 -5.43 1.45 9.07
N SER A 4 -4.49 0.51 9.00
CA SER A 4 -4.29 -0.50 10.06
C SER A 4 -3.94 0.13 11.40
N ALA A 5 -3.04 1.12 11.43
CA ALA A 5 -2.73 1.85 12.65
C ALA A 5 -3.99 2.50 13.26
N MET A 6 -4.81 3.19 12.45
CA MET A 6 -6.06 3.79 12.92
C MET A 6 -7.03 2.74 13.46
N MET A 7 -7.17 1.63 12.76
CA MET A 7 -8.07 0.56 13.17
C MET A 7 -7.65 -0.09 14.48
N LEU A 8 -6.36 -0.33 14.68
CA LEU A 8 -5.86 -0.91 15.92
C LEU A 8 -5.97 0.08 17.09
N THR A 9 -5.83 1.39 16.84
CA THR A 9 -6.16 2.43 17.85
C THR A 9 -7.64 2.38 18.23
N GLN A 10 -8.56 2.27 17.27
CA GLN A 10 -10.00 2.15 17.55
C GLN A 10 -10.35 0.84 18.29
N ILE A 11 -9.64 -0.26 18.01
CA ILE A 11 -9.77 -1.53 18.74
C ILE A 11 -9.28 -1.37 20.18
N GLU A 12 -8.15 -0.68 20.41
CA GLU A 12 -7.66 -0.37 21.75
C GLU A 12 -8.65 0.49 22.54
N ASP A 13 -9.33 1.42 21.87
CA ASP A 13 -10.40 2.25 22.45
C ASP A 13 -11.73 1.49 22.66
N GLY A 14 -11.80 0.22 22.24
CA GLY A 14 -12.96 -0.65 22.44
C GLY A 14 -14.15 -0.35 21.54
N LEU A 15 -13.92 0.27 20.37
CA LEU A 15 -15.00 0.57 19.42
C LEU A 15 -15.53 -0.68 18.70
N TYR A 16 -14.64 -1.64 18.43
CA TYR A 16 -14.94 -2.95 17.83
C TYR A 16 -13.75 -3.90 18.05
N GLU A 17 -13.93 -5.18 17.72
CA GLU A 17 -12.93 -6.24 17.88
C GLU A 17 -12.45 -6.79 16.53
N LEU A 18 -11.29 -7.45 16.54
CA LEU A 18 -10.74 -8.15 15.37
C LEU A 18 -11.66 -9.27 14.84
N THR A 19 -12.49 -9.83 15.72
CA THR A 19 -13.43 -10.93 15.42
C THR A 19 -14.79 -10.45 14.92
N ASP A 20 -15.08 -9.15 15.00
CA ASP A 20 -16.33 -8.60 14.50
C ASP A 20 -16.40 -8.70 12.98
N THR A 21 -17.60 -8.96 12.46
CA THR A 21 -17.85 -9.14 11.03
C THR A 21 -18.26 -7.84 10.36
N VAL A 22 -18.12 -7.78 9.04
CA VAL A 22 -18.61 -6.65 8.23
C VAL A 22 -20.10 -6.41 8.43
N GLU A 23 -20.91 -7.47 8.45
CA GLU A 23 -22.36 -7.36 8.70
C GLU A 23 -22.64 -6.73 10.07
N THR A 24 -21.98 -7.23 11.12
CA THR A 24 -22.18 -6.74 12.49
C THR A 24 -21.82 -5.25 12.59
N LEU A 25 -20.76 -4.83 11.91
CA LEU A 25 -20.23 -3.47 12.02
C LEU A 25 -20.88 -2.46 11.08
N LEU A 26 -21.47 -2.88 9.96
CA LEU A 26 -22.00 -1.96 8.93
C LEU A 26 -23.48 -2.15 8.60
N SER A 27 -24.22 -3.04 9.26
CA SER A 27 -25.65 -3.27 8.97
C SER A 27 -26.54 -2.03 9.11
N ASP A 28 -26.16 -1.05 9.93
CA ASP A 28 -26.84 0.25 10.08
C ASP A 28 -26.20 1.38 9.24
N HIS A 29 -25.12 1.09 8.49
CA HIS A 29 -24.47 2.05 7.62
C HIS A 29 -25.41 2.44 6.47
N PRO A 30 -25.52 3.75 6.11
CA PRO A 30 -26.44 4.21 5.06
C PRO A 30 -26.16 3.58 3.68
N ASP A 31 -24.93 3.13 3.46
CA ASP A 31 -24.51 2.47 2.22
C ASP A 31 -24.52 0.94 2.30
N TYR A 32 -25.10 0.32 3.35
CA TYR A 32 -25.05 -1.14 3.53
C TYR A 32 -25.61 -1.91 2.33
N ALA A 33 -26.62 -1.39 1.63
CA ALA A 33 -27.15 -2.01 0.40
C ALA A 33 -26.16 -2.05 -0.79
N LEU A 34 -25.05 -1.31 -0.73
CA LEU A 34 -23.95 -1.40 -1.69
C LEU A 34 -22.83 -2.34 -1.22
N ILE A 35 -22.88 -2.73 0.05
CA ILE A 35 -21.92 -3.63 0.71
C ILE A 35 -22.46 -5.05 0.69
N ASP A 36 -23.71 -5.24 1.09
CA ASP A 36 -24.43 -6.51 1.09
C ASP A 36 -24.92 -6.85 -0.34
N ILE A 37 -23.99 -7.39 -1.12
CA ILE A 37 -24.21 -7.85 -2.50
C ILE A 37 -23.59 -9.24 -2.69
N ASP A 38 -24.07 -10.00 -3.67
CA ASP A 38 -23.70 -11.42 -3.90
C ASP A 38 -22.18 -11.73 -3.92
N TYR A 39 -21.33 -10.76 -4.21
CA TYR A 39 -19.88 -10.95 -4.37
C TYR A 39 -19.04 -10.38 -3.23
N VAL A 40 -19.67 -9.82 -2.19
CA VAL A 40 -19.02 -9.33 -0.98
C VAL A 40 -19.43 -10.23 0.17
N ASN A 41 -18.48 -10.94 0.76
CA ASN A 41 -18.74 -11.74 1.94
C ASN A 41 -18.81 -10.83 3.17
N THR A 42 -20.00 -10.62 3.74
CA THR A 42 -20.19 -9.79 4.94
C THR A 42 -19.94 -10.54 6.25
N ASP A 43 -19.75 -11.87 6.20
CA ASP A 43 -19.42 -12.70 7.37
C ASP A 43 -17.91 -12.66 7.72
N VAL A 44 -17.08 -12.06 6.86
CA VAL A 44 -15.63 -11.96 7.13
C VAL A 44 -15.34 -10.99 8.27
N THR A 45 -14.31 -11.32 9.04
CA THR A 45 -13.91 -10.53 10.20
C THR A 45 -12.98 -9.38 9.83
N VAL A 46 -12.86 -8.39 10.74
CA VAL A 46 -11.86 -7.32 10.65
C VAL A 46 -10.44 -7.90 10.48
N GLU A 47 -10.09 -8.96 11.21
CA GLU A 47 -8.80 -9.63 11.06
C GLU A 47 -8.57 -10.22 9.66
N GLN A 48 -9.58 -10.88 9.08
CA GLN A 48 -9.47 -11.45 7.74
C GLN A 48 -9.28 -10.37 6.67
N LEU A 49 -9.93 -9.22 6.83
CA LEU A 49 -9.73 -8.06 5.97
C LEU A 49 -8.33 -7.45 6.13
N LEU A 50 -7.86 -7.26 7.38
CA LEU A 50 -6.54 -6.68 7.68
C LEU A 50 -5.38 -7.56 7.19
N THR A 51 -5.56 -8.87 7.18
CA THR A 51 -4.56 -9.84 6.72
C THR A 51 -4.64 -10.15 5.23
N MET A 52 -5.59 -9.55 4.51
CA MET A 52 -5.89 -9.87 3.11
C MET A 52 -6.27 -11.34 2.91
N THR A 53 -6.99 -11.95 3.86
CA THR A 53 -7.44 -13.36 3.80
C THR A 53 -8.96 -13.52 3.70
N SER A 54 -9.70 -12.47 3.35
CA SER A 54 -11.16 -12.47 3.27
C SER A 54 -11.75 -13.31 2.12
N GLY A 55 -10.95 -13.64 1.10
CA GLY A 55 -11.44 -14.29 -0.12
C GLY A 55 -12.23 -13.38 -1.06
N ILE A 56 -12.32 -12.07 -0.77
CA ILE A 56 -13.06 -11.09 -1.60
C ILE A 56 -12.16 -10.60 -2.75
N PHE A 57 -12.60 -10.84 -3.99
CA PHE A 57 -11.94 -10.32 -5.20
C PHE A 57 -12.14 -8.82 -5.38
N ASP A 58 -11.32 -8.19 -6.22
CA ASP A 58 -11.42 -6.76 -6.53
C ASP A 58 -11.24 -6.45 -8.02
N TRP A 59 -10.81 -5.22 -8.30
CA TRP A 59 -10.54 -4.66 -9.63
C TRP A 59 -9.07 -4.25 -9.79
N SER A 60 -8.15 -4.88 -9.05
CA SER A 60 -6.73 -4.54 -9.06
C SER A 60 -5.98 -5.09 -10.29
N THR A 61 -6.50 -6.14 -10.91
CA THR A 61 -5.82 -6.86 -12.00
C THR A 61 -5.69 -6.03 -13.27
N PRO A 62 -4.69 -6.28 -14.13
CA PRO A 62 -4.57 -5.61 -15.44
C PRO A 62 -5.86 -5.69 -16.28
N GLU A 63 -6.55 -6.84 -16.24
CA GLU A 63 -7.79 -7.12 -16.97
C GLU A 63 -8.95 -6.19 -16.55
N ASP A 64 -8.93 -5.70 -15.30
CA ASP A 64 -9.95 -4.81 -14.73
C ASP A 64 -9.72 -3.31 -15.05
N LEU A 65 -8.94 -3.00 -16.09
CA LEU A 65 -8.70 -1.61 -16.49
C LEU A 65 -10.01 -0.84 -16.77
N SER A 66 -11.01 -1.47 -17.42
CA SER A 66 -12.32 -0.85 -17.68
C SER A 66 -13.05 -0.47 -16.39
N LYS A 67 -13.11 -1.36 -15.40
CA LYS A 67 -13.72 -1.11 -14.10
C LYS A 67 -13.05 0.05 -13.37
N ARG A 68 -11.72 0.12 -13.40
CA ARG A 68 -10.95 1.24 -12.82
C ARG A 68 -11.25 2.56 -13.52
N MET A 69 -11.38 2.55 -14.85
CA MET A 69 -11.79 3.75 -15.61
C MET A 69 -13.21 4.19 -15.24
N GLU A 70 -14.15 3.24 -15.05
CA GLU A 70 -15.51 3.56 -14.59
C GLU A 70 -15.52 4.18 -13.19
N ILE A 71 -14.72 3.67 -12.25
CA ILE A 71 -14.58 4.26 -10.90
C ILE A 71 -14.03 5.70 -11.00
N MET A 72 -12.96 5.90 -11.76
CA MET A 72 -12.34 7.23 -11.91
C MET A 72 -13.30 8.24 -12.53
N LEU A 73 -14.06 7.84 -13.56
CA LEU A 73 -14.93 8.73 -14.33
C LEU A 73 -16.35 8.86 -13.79
N ALA A 74 -16.67 8.19 -12.67
CA ALA A 74 -17.98 8.29 -12.04
C ALA A 74 -18.34 9.76 -11.76
N PRO A 75 -19.52 10.24 -12.19
CA PRO A 75 -19.93 11.65 -12.04
C PRO A 75 -20.15 12.01 -10.56
N THR A 76 -20.62 11.04 -9.78
CA THR A 76 -20.67 11.03 -8.33
C THR A 76 -19.94 9.79 -7.85
N TRP A 77 -19.22 9.88 -6.74
CA TRP A 77 -18.46 8.76 -6.21
C TRP A 77 -18.50 8.79 -4.69
N LYS A 78 -18.78 7.63 -4.10
CA LYS A 78 -18.49 7.30 -2.70
C LYS A 78 -17.79 5.94 -2.64
N PRO A 79 -17.03 5.65 -1.58
CA PRO A 79 -16.20 4.44 -1.55
C PRO A 79 -16.93 3.12 -1.79
N ALA A 80 -18.12 2.96 -1.22
CA ALA A 80 -18.93 1.75 -1.36
C ALA A 80 -19.35 1.46 -2.82
N ASP A 81 -19.42 2.48 -3.69
CA ASP A 81 -19.76 2.29 -5.11
C ASP A 81 -18.76 1.37 -5.82
N ASN A 82 -17.51 1.31 -5.34
CA ASN A 82 -16.48 0.48 -5.96
C ASN A 82 -16.81 -1.03 -5.84
N LEU A 83 -17.50 -1.45 -4.78
CA LEU A 83 -17.86 -2.86 -4.55
C LEU A 83 -18.73 -3.42 -5.68
N SER A 84 -19.50 -2.56 -6.35
CA SER A 84 -20.28 -2.93 -7.54
C SER A 84 -19.42 -3.37 -8.73
N LYS A 85 -18.09 -3.21 -8.68
CA LYS A 85 -17.15 -3.61 -9.73
C LYS A 85 -16.59 -5.01 -9.52
N ILE A 86 -16.83 -5.63 -8.37
CA ILE A 86 -16.50 -7.02 -8.14
C ILE A 86 -17.35 -7.86 -9.10
N SER A 87 -16.73 -8.75 -9.85
CA SER A 87 -17.40 -9.55 -10.87
C SER A 87 -17.18 -11.05 -10.71
N LEU A 88 -16.55 -11.45 -9.61
CA LEU A 88 -16.27 -12.83 -9.27
C LEU A 88 -16.85 -13.11 -7.88
N PRO A 89 -17.53 -14.25 -7.68
CA PRO A 89 -17.91 -14.68 -6.35
C PRO A 89 -16.69 -14.78 -5.44
N TYR A 90 -16.83 -14.38 -4.18
CA TYR A 90 -15.79 -14.61 -3.18
C TYR A 90 -15.52 -16.10 -2.99
N VAL A 91 -14.33 -16.42 -2.48
CA VAL A 91 -13.93 -17.77 -2.06
C VAL A 91 -13.91 -17.89 -0.55
N GLU A 92 -13.74 -19.12 -0.06
CA GLU A 92 -13.55 -19.38 1.36
C GLU A 92 -12.40 -18.53 1.94
N PRO A 93 -12.63 -17.79 3.04
CA PRO A 93 -11.59 -17.04 3.72
C PRO A 93 -10.43 -17.94 4.21
N GLY A 94 -9.23 -17.37 4.30
CA GLY A 94 -8.06 -18.00 4.91
C GLY A 94 -6.82 -18.05 4.01
N SER A 95 -6.96 -17.88 2.70
CA SER A 95 -5.83 -17.72 1.78
C SER A 95 -5.57 -16.25 1.49
N TYR A 96 -4.30 -15.87 1.45
CA TYR A 96 -3.90 -14.50 1.10
C TYR A 96 -4.32 -14.16 -0.33
N HIS A 97 -4.98 -13.02 -0.48
CA HIS A 97 -5.28 -12.40 -1.77
C HIS A 97 -5.39 -10.89 -1.57
N TYR A 98 -4.43 -10.14 -2.13
CA TYR A 98 -4.44 -8.68 -2.00
C TYR A 98 -5.66 -8.09 -2.70
N SER A 99 -6.47 -7.32 -1.97
CA SER A 99 -7.76 -6.83 -2.45
C SER A 99 -8.07 -5.43 -1.92
N TYR A 100 -8.26 -4.46 -2.82
CA TYR A 100 -8.74 -3.13 -2.47
C TYR A 100 -10.15 -3.17 -1.87
N ALA A 101 -10.97 -4.18 -2.19
CA ALA A 101 -12.28 -4.32 -1.56
C ALA A 101 -12.16 -4.43 -0.04
N ASN A 102 -11.13 -5.14 0.47
CA ASN A 102 -10.85 -5.18 1.90
C ASN A 102 -10.56 -3.80 2.47
N SER A 103 -9.78 -2.99 1.75
CA SER A 103 -9.46 -1.63 2.18
C SER A 103 -10.68 -0.71 2.17
N ILE A 104 -11.58 -0.87 1.20
CA ILE A 104 -12.84 -0.13 1.16
C ILE A 104 -13.68 -0.45 2.40
N LEU A 105 -13.88 -1.73 2.71
CA LEU A 105 -14.67 -2.17 3.87
C LEU A 105 -14.06 -1.67 5.18
N LEU A 106 -12.76 -1.83 5.37
CA LEU A 106 -12.04 -1.34 6.55
C LEU A 106 -12.09 0.18 6.69
N GLY A 107 -11.97 0.93 5.58
CA GLY A 107 -12.12 2.37 5.58
C GLY A 107 -13.53 2.82 5.99
N LEU A 108 -14.57 2.11 5.54
CA LEU A 108 -15.96 2.38 5.90
C LEU A 108 -16.19 2.12 7.41
N ILE A 109 -15.70 0.99 7.93
CA ILE A 109 -15.74 0.67 9.37
C ILE A 109 -15.07 1.78 10.18
N THR A 110 -13.84 2.14 9.78
CA THR A 110 -13.02 3.14 10.50
C THR A 110 -13.70 4.51 10.55
N ALA A 111 -14.28 4.96 9.43
CA ALA A 111 -14.99 6.23 9.35
C ALA A 111 -16.32 6.20 10.12
N HIS A 112 -17.06 5.09 10.05
CA HIS A 112 -18.34 4.91 10.72
C HIS A 112 -18.19 4.99 12.25
N TYR A 113 -17.30 4.17 12.83
CA TYR A 113 -17.05 4.15 14.27
C TYR A 113 -16.24 5.35 14.76
N GLY A 114 -15.40 5.93 13.91
CA GLY A 114 -14.69 7.18 14.21
C GLY A 114 -15.59 8.42 14.16
N GLY A 115 -16.80 8.32 13.60
CA GLY A 115 -17.77 9.42 13.51
C GLY A 115 -17.29 10.61 12.67
N LYS A 116 -16.26 10.43 11.83
CA LYS A 116 -15.60 11.47 11.04
C LYS A 116 -15.13 10.91 9.70
N ASN A 117 -14.87 11.79 8.76
CA ASN A 117 -14.21 11.43 7.51
C ASN A 117 -12.79 10.91 7.79
N LEU A 118 -12.32 10.01 6.94
CA LEU A 118 -11.10 9.25 7.19
C LEU A 118 -9.86 10.13 7.22
N ASN A 119 -9.78 11.18 6.39
CA ASN A 119 -8.69 12.14 6.45
C ASN A 119 -8.64 12.88 7.79
N ALA A 120 -9.78 13.26 8.37
CA ALA A 120 -9.82 13.95 9.65
C ALA A 120 -9.29 13.06 10.78
N LEU A 121 -9.65 11.77 10.78
CA LEU A 121 -9.10 10.79 11.71
C LEU A 121 -7.57 10.68 11.56
N TYR A 122 -7.05 10.62 10.33
CA TYR A 122 -5.60 10.61 10.13
C TYR A 122 -4.90 11.89 10.58
N GLN A 123 -5.51 13.07 10.35
CA GLN A 123 -4.94 14.34 10.80
C GLN A 123 -4.82 14.37 12.32
N GLU A 124 -5.92 14.11 13.03
CA GLU A 124 -5.99 14.23 14.48
C GLU A 124 -5.16 13.18 15.22
N THR A 125 -5.15 11.94 14.72
CA THR A 125 -4.47 10.83 15.42
C THR A 125 -2.99 10.72 15.06
N PHE A 126 -2.62 11.01 13.80
CA PHE A 126 -1.27 10.73 13.31
C PHE A 126 -0.56 11.95 12.72
N PHE A 127 -1.15 12.63 11.74
CA PHE A 127 -0.38 13.65 11.02
C PHE A 127 -0.04 14.86 11.88
N GLU A 128 -1.00 15.47 12.57
CA GLU A 128 -0.75 16.63 13.42
C GLU A 128 0.14 16.28 14.63
N PRO A 129 -0.12 15.21 15.41
CA PRO A 129 0.69 14.88 16.59
C PRO A 129 2.14 14.51 16.26
N LEU A 130 2.37 13.86 15.11
CA LEU A 130 3.70 13.42 14.67
C LEU A 130 4.41 14.50 13.82
N GLY A 131 3.76 15.64 13.56
CA GLY A 131 4.29 16.70 12.71
C GLY A 131 4.46 16.27 11.24
N LEU A 132 3.66 15.32 10.77
CA LEU A 132 3.68 14.84 9.40
C LEU A 132 2.78 15.68 8.50
N SER A 133 3.18 15.86 7.25
CA SER A 133 2.32 16.40 6.20
C SER A 133 1.77 15.27 5.34
N GLY A 134 0.45 15.18 5.24
CA GLY A 134 -0.22 14.23 4.37
C GLY A 134 -1.71 14.49 4.28
N GLY A 135 -2.37 13.80 3.36
CA GLY A 135 -3.82 13.85 3.26
C GLY A 135 -4.39 12.81 2.30
N LEU A 136 -5.66 12.48 2.46
CA LEU A 136 -6.36 11.55 1.59
C LEU A 136 -6.88 12.29 0.35
N LEU A 137 -6.33 12.05 -0.83
CA LEU A 137 -6.59 12.81 -2.07
C LEU A 137 -8.05 12.77 -2.57
N THR A 138 -8.89 11.92 -1.98
CA THR A 138 -10.34 11.89 -2.22
C THR A 138 -11.12 12.89 -1.36
N GLU A 139 -10.48 13.43 -0.32
CA GLU A 139 -11.06 14.33 0.69
C GLU A 139 -10.31 15.66 0.79
N VAL A 140 -9.08 15.75 0.25
CA VAL A 140 -8.28 16.98 0.18
C VAL A 140 -7.86 17.31 -1.26
N ALA A 141 -7.51 18.57 -1.50
CA ALA A 141 -6.93 18.97 -2.78
C ALA A 141 -5.50 18.40 -2.91
N GLU A 142 -5.15 17.96 -4.13
CA GLU A 142 -3.79 17.56 -4.46
C GLU A 142 -2.82 18.74 -4.24
N PRO A 143 -1.71 18.56 -3.49
CA PRO A 143 -0.70 19.58 -3.33
C PRO A 143 -0.16 20.06 -4.69
N PRO A 144 0.01 21.38 -4.90
CA PRO A 144 0.37 21.95 -6.20
C PRO A 144 1.77 21.54 -6.70
N ASP A 145 2.64 21.11 -5.80
CA ASP A 145 4.00 20.64 -6.04
C ASP A 145 4.10 19.11 -6.14
N THR A 146 2.97 18.40 -6.22
CA THR A 146 2.95 16.94 -6.44
C THR A 146 3.63 16.61 -7.76
N ALA A 147 4.59 15.68 -7.71
CA ALA A 147 5.32 15.25 -8.90
C ALA A 147 4.38 14.65 -9.95
N THR A 148 4.54 15.10 -11.20
CA THR A 148 3.85 14.54 -12.36
C THR A 148 4.19 13.06 -12.53
N ALA A 149 3.16 12.23 -12.73
CA ALA A 149 3.31 10.80 -12.95
C ALA A 149 3.69 10.46 -14.39
N TYR A 150 4.55 9.45 -14.56
CA TYR A 150 5.00 8.95 -15.86
C TYR A 150 4.91 7.43 -15.95
N ASP A 151 4.56 6.90 -17.12
CA ASP A 151 4.65 5.47 -17.44
C ASP A 151 4.74 5.30 -18.97
N ASN A 152 4.87 4.06 -19.45
CA ASN A 152 4.71 3.69 -20.84
C ASN A 152 3.26 3.93 -21.29
N LEU A 153 3.07 4.92 -22.16
CA LEU A 153 1.78 5.35 -22.70
C LEU A 153 1.06 4.25 -23.50
N GLU A 154 1.80 3.28 -24.02
CA GLU A 154 1.24 2.16 -24.79
C GLU A 154 0.34 1.26 -23.93
N LYS A 155 0.65 1.12 -22.64
CA LYS A 155 -0.17 0.36 -21.68
C LYS A 155 -1.59 0.92 -21.52
N TYR A 156 -1.79 2.17 -21.92
CA TYR A 156 -3.04 2.91 -21.78
C TYR A 156 -3.67 3.26 -23.14
N GLY A 157 -3.07 2.84 -24.25
CA GLY A 157 -3.50 3.26 -25.59
C GLY A 157 -3.40 4.78 -25.82
N ALA A 158 -2.49 5.46 -25.10
CA ALA A 158 -2.43 6.92 -25.03
C ALA A 158 -1.24 7.53 -25.81
N GLY A 159 -0.46 6.72 -26.51
CA GLY A 159 0.72 7.15 -27.27
C GLY A 159 1.77 6.05 -27.35
N SER A 160 2.98 6.42 -27.77
CA SER A 160 4.16 5.54 -27.82
C SER A 160 5.21 5.97 -26.80
N GLY A 161 5.87 5.00 -26.17
CA GLY A 161 6.99 5.24 -25.24
C GLY A 161 6.61 5.81 -23.87
N PHE A 162 7.62 6.23 -23.12
CA PHE A 162 7.50 6.74 -21.75
C PHE A 162 7.08 8.22 -21.74
N GLY A 163 6.02 8.56 -20.99
CA GLY A 163 5.46 9.91 -21.02
C GLY A 163 4.54 10.26 -19.85
N ASP A 164 4.12 11.52 -19.84
CA ASP A 164 3.33 12.17 -18.78
C ASP A 164 1.87 11.69 -18.79
N LEU A 165 1.43 11.06 -17.70
CA LEU A 165 0.06 10.54 -17.51
C LEU A 165 -0.98 11.62 -17.16
N SER A 166 -0.58 12.87 -17.05
CA SER A 166 -1.45 14.03 -16.81
C SER A 166 -1.77 14.84 -18.07
N SER A 167 -1.26 14.40 -19.22
CA SER A 167 -1.35 15.09 -20.50
C SER A 167 -2.06 14.26 -21.58
N GLY A 168 -2.36 14.87 -22.73
CA GLY A 168 -2.93 14.17 -23.88
C GLY A 168 -4.24 13.42 -23.55
N PRO A 169 -4.46 12.21 -24.11
CA PRO A 169 -5.63 11.39 -23.80
C PRO A 169 -5.76 11.01 -22.31
N MET A 170 -4.66 11.00 -21.55
CA MET A 170 -4.67 10.62 -20.13
C MET A 170 -5.12 11.75 -19.21
N ALA A 171 -5.10 13.00 -19.67
CA ALA A 171 -5.49 14.17 -18.88
C ALA A 171 -6.91 14.05 -18.26
N ILE A 172 -7.79 13.25 -18.87
CA ILE A 172 -9.14 12.99 -18.36
C ILE A 172 -9.13 12.26 -16.99
N TYR A 173 -8.07 11.54 -16.65
CA TYR A 173 -7.93 10.78 -15.39
C TYR A 173 -7.18 11.54 -14.29
N LYS A 174 -6.62 12.71 -14.58
CA LYS A 174 -5.83 13.50 -13.63
C LYS A 174 -6.62 13.75 -12.34
N GLY A 175 -6.03 13.34 -11.20
CA GLY A 175 -6.61 13.53 -9.86
C GLY A 175 -7.80 12.62 -9.55
N LYS A 176 -8.07 11.60 -10.38
CA LYS A 176 -9.21 10.69 -10.20
C LYS A 176 -8.80 9.27 -9.79
N ASP A 177 -7.54 8.90 -10.00
CA ASP A 177 -6.99 7.61 -9.61
C ASP A 177 -7.09 7.28 -8.10
N PRO A 178 -7.07 8.25 -7.15
CA PRO A 178 -7.24 7.94 -5.73
C PRO A 178 -8.60 7.29 -5.40
N ARG A 179 -9.61 7.45 -6.26
CA ARG A 179 -10.93 6.81 -6.10
C ARG A 179 -10.88 5.29 -6.24
N ILE A 180 -9.88 4.75 -6.93
CA ILE A 180 -9.75 3.30 -7.19
C ILE A 180 -9.53 2.52 -5.89
N SER A 181 -8.73 3.08 -4.98
CA SER A 181 -8.27 2.40 -3.77
C SER A 181 -8.74 3.08 -2.48
N TRP A 182 -9.05 4.39 -2.53
CA TRP A 182 -9.45 5.20 -1.37
C TRP A 182 -8.56 4.92 -0.15
N ALA A 183 -9.12 4.40 0.94
CA ALA A 183 -8.41 4.08 2.19
C ALA A 183 -7.21 3.13 1.99
N GLY A 184 -7.19 2.35 0.90
CA GLY A 184 -6.09 1.44 0.58
C GLY A 184 -4.81 2.14 0.10
N ALA A 185 -4.90 3.21 -0.70
CA ALA A 185 -3.71 3.84 -1.29
C ALA A 185 -3.88 5.31 -1.76
N ALA A 186 -4.88 6.06 -1.26
CA ALA A 186 -5.13 7.45 -1.69
C ALA A 186 -4.39 8.54 -0.89
N ILE A 187 -3.53 8.17 0.06
CA ILE A 187 -2.77 9.15 0.86
C ILE A 187 -1.64 9.76 0.00
N VAL A 188 -1.59 11.09 -0.06
CA VAL A 188 -0.44 11.85 -0.57
C VAL A 188 0.43 12.30 0.60
N SER A 189 1.74 12.22 0.42
CA SER A 189 2.76 12.70 1.37
C SER A 189 4.13 12.78 0.66
N THR A 190 5.19 13.05 1.42
CA THR A 190 6.58 13.08 0.92
C THR A 190 7.36 11.87 1.45
N PRO A 191 8.44 11.42 0.76
CA PRO A 191 9.28 10.34 1.28
C PRO A 191 9.88 10.66 2.66
N GLU A 192 10.17 11.93 2.97
CA GLU A 192 10.61 12.33 4.31
C GLU A 192 9.56 12.04 5.38
N ASN A 193 8.31 12.45 5.14
CA ASN A 193 7.19 12.19 6.06
C ASN A 193 6.91 10.68 6.18
N ILE A 194 7.00 9.92 5.09
CA ILE A 194 6.76 8.47 5.12
C ILE A 194 7.91 7.72 5.82
N ALA A 195 9.16 8.19 5.71
CA ALA A 195 10.27 7.67 6.50
C ALA A 195 10.08 7.99 7.99
N ARG A 196 9.63 9.20 8.34
CA ARG A 196 9.28 9.54 9.72
C ARG A 196 8.14 8.67 10.23
N TRP A 197 7.08 8.48 9.44
CA TRP A 197 5.98 7.57 9.77
C TRP A 197 6.45 6.15 10.07
N GLY A 198 7.30 5.57 9.23
CA GLY A 198 7.84 4.22 9.51
C GLY A 198 8.61 4.13 10.81
N PHE A 199 9.41 5.15 11.13
CA PHE A 199 10.10 5.21 12.42
C PHE A 199 9.10 5.30 13.59
N GLU A 200 8.13 6.23 13.51
CA GLU A 200 7.11 6.41 14.56
C GLU A 200 6.21 5.18 14.74
N LEU A 201 5.98 4.42 13.67
CA LEU A 201 5.14 3.22 13.67
C LEU A 201 5.85 2.00 14.25
N PHE A 202 7.13 1.79 13.91
CA PHE A 202 7.81 0.52 14.18
C PHE A 202 8.93 0.59 15.25
N SER A 203 9.50 1.76 15.50
CA SER A 203 10.54 1.91 16.52
C SER A 203 9.95 1.80 17.91
N SER A 204 10.71 1.20 18.83
CA SER A 204 10.37 1.25 20.26
C SER A 204 10.50 2.67 20.85
N SER A 205 11.14 3.58 20.10
CA SER A 205 11.19 5.02 20.40
C SER A 205 10.13 5.81 19.62
N GLY A 206 9.35 5.14 18.77
CA GLY A 206 8.25 5.72 18.03
C GLY A 206 7.04 5.97 18.92
N SER A 207 6.15 6.84 18.45
CA SER A 207 4.99 7.33 19.21
C SER A 207 3.67 7.24 18.46
N ALA A 208 3.64 6.62 17.28
CA ALA A 208 2.39 6.51 16.50
C ALA A 208 1.34 5.61 17.18
N LEU A 209 1.77 4.61 17.97
CA LEU A 209 0.91 3.62 18.61
C LEU A 209 1.35 3.40 20.06
N SER A 210 0.42 2.91 20.90
CA SER A 210 0.80 2.38 22.22
C SER A 210 1.73 1.17 22.06
N ASN A 211 2.54 0.88 23.08
CA ASN A 211 3.44 -0.29 23.04
C ASN A 211 2.69 -1.62 22.81
N ALA A 212 1.48 -1.74 23.36
CA ALA A 212 0.65 -2.94 23.20
C ALA A 212 0.15 -3.05 21.75
N VAL A 213 -0.33 -1.96 21.18
CA VAL A 213 -0.85 -1.92 19.80
C VAL A 213 0.28 -2.08 18.77
N GLN A 214 1.45 -1.47 18.99
CA GLN A 214 2.62 -1.70 18.16
C GLN A 214 3.06 -3.17 18.18
N ALA A 215 3.10 -3.80 19.36
CA ALA A 215 3.42 -5.22 19.47
C ALA A 215 2.39 -6.09 18.75
N GLN A 216 1.10 -5.78 18.85
CA GLN A 216 0.03 -6.46 18.11
C GLN A 216 0.23 -6.30 16.59
N LEU A 217 0.52 -5.10 16.11
CA LEU A 217 0.80 -4.82 14.70
C LEU A 217 1.98 -5.68 14.20
N ILE A 218 3.12 -5.66 14.89
CA ILE A 218 4.32 -6.41 14.48
C ILE A 218 4.07 -7.93 14.54
N ASN A 219 3.41 -8.41 15.59
CA ASN A 219 3.10 -9.83 15.77
C ASN A 219 2.06 -10.35 14.77
N SER A 220 1.32 -9.46 14.09
CA SER A 220 0.38 -9.85 13.03
C SER A 220 1.05 -10.40 11.77
N LEU A 221 2.38 -10.23 11.60
CA LEU A 221 3.15 -10.74 10.47
C LEU A 221 3.25 -12.28 10.52
N THR A 222 2.16 -12.95 10.17
CA THR A 222 2.00 -14.41 10.27
C THR A 222 1.60 -15.08 8.95
N VAL A 223 1.10 -14.31 7.98
CA VAL A 223 0.61 -14.85 6.70
C VAL A 223 1.78 -14.97 5.73
N ASP A 224 2.21 -16.19 5.43
CA ASP A 224 3.17 -16.46 4.36
C ASP A 224 2.50 -16.22 3.01
N ILE A 225 3.04 -15.26 2.26
CA ILE A 225 2.50 -14.90 0.95
C ILE A 225 3.33 -15.49 -0.20
N GLY A 226 4.41 -16.21 0.11
CA GLY A 226 5.21 -16.98 -0.85
C GLY A 226 5.50 -16.23 -2.17
N GLN A 227 5.19 -16.86 -3.30
CA GLN A 227 5.31 -16.28 -4.64
C GLN A 227 4.17 -15.32 -5.00
N GLU A 228 3.14 -15.23 -4.16
CA GLU A 228 2.03 -14.26 -4.26
C GLU A 228 2.32 -12.95 -3.50
N SER A 229 3.56 -12.76 -3.03
CA SER A 229 4.13 -11.42 -2.76
C SER A 229 3.61 -10.45 -3.81
N PRO A 230 3.18 -9.21 -3.47
CA PRO A 230 2.84 -8.18 -4.45
C PRO A 230 3.89 -8.18 -5.56
N SER A 231 3.56 -8.86 -6.67
CA SER A 231 4.40 -9.13 -7.84
C SER A 231 5.92 -9.24 -7.61
N GLY A 232 6.41 -10.24 -6.86
CA GLY A 232 7.86 -10.52 -6.80
C GLY A 232 8.72 -9.44 -6.12
N LEU A 233 8.11 -8.48 -5.44
CA LEU A 233 8.76 -7.34 -4.81
C LEU A 233 9.53 -7.65 -3.50
N GLY A 234 9.70 -8.92 -3.15
CA GLY A 234 10.53 -9.38 -2.03
C GLY A 234 9.81 -9.45 -0.67
N VAL A 235 8.52 -9.14 -0.61
CA VAL A 235 7.71 -9.29 0.63
C VAL A 235 7.30 -10.76 0.77
N HIS A 236 7.73 -11.43 1.83
CA HIS A 236 7.45 -12.86 2.01
C HIS A 236 6.41 -13.13 3.10
N THR A 237 6.13 -12.16 3.97
CA THR A 237 5.13 -12.31 5.04
C THR A 237 4.28 -11.06 5.14
N TYR A 238 2.98 -11.23 5.35
CA TYR A 238 2.01 -10.16 5.51
C TYR A 238 1.35 -10.24 6.89
N GLY A 239 0.87 -9.09 7.36
CA GLY A 239 0.11 -8.94 8.60
C GLY A 239 -0.95 -7.87 8.42
N TYR A 240 -1.26 -7.10 9.46
CA TYR A 240 -2.28 -6.04 9.40
C TYR A 240 -1.78 -4.84 8.58
N TYR A 241 -1.93 -4.92 7.26
CA TYR A 241 -1.47 -3.94 6.24
C TYR A 241 -0.01 -3.51 6.42
N ILE A 242 0.83 -4.44 6.87
CA ILE A 242 2.29 -4.35 6.89
C ILE A 242 2.84 -5.67 6.33
N GLY A 243 4.01 -5.59 5.71
CA GLY A 243 4.75 -6.74 5.21
C GLY A 243 6.11 -6.89 5.90
N MET A 244 6.72 -8.05 5.70
CA MET A 244 8.11 -8.33 6.04
C MET A 244 8.87 -8.71 4.77
N ALA A 245 10.04 -8.11 4.60
CA ALA A 245 10.94 -8.40 3.49
C ALA A 245 12.39 -8.45 3.99
N ASP A 246 13.20 -9.32 3.39
CA ASP A 246 14.64 -9.31 3.56
C ASP A 246 15.29 -8.50 2.42
N VAL A 247 16.03 -7.45 2.77
CA VAL A 247 16.76 -6.62 1.82
C VAL A 247 18.19 -7.12 1.72
N SER A 248 18.65 -7.44 0.52
CA SER A 248 20.04 -7.86 0.29
C SER A 248 21.03 -6.69 0.34
N LEU A 249 22.14 -6.90 1.05
CA LEU A 249 23.25 -5.97 1.22
C LEU A 249 24.35 -6.25 0.19
N SER A 250 25.28 -5.31 0.04
CA SER A 250 26.33 -5.34 -0.98
C SER A 250 27.31 -6.51 -0.88
N ASP A 251 27.43 -7.14 0.29
CA ASP A 251 28.23 -8.35 0.51
C ASP A 251 27.45 -9.66 0.25
N GLY A 252 26.15 -9.56 -0.05
CA GLY A 252 25.24 -10.68 -0.27
C GLY A 252 24.50 -11.16 0.99
N THR A 253 24.80 -10.60 2.17
CA THR A 253 23.99 -10.82 3.38
C THR A 253 22.64 -10.13 3.27
N ARG A 254 21.73 -10.37 4.22
CA ARG A 254 20.36 -9.84 4.22
C ARG A 254 20.03 -9.19 5.54
N ILE A 255 19.28 -8.09 5.47
CA ILE A 255 18.70 -7.41 6.63
C ILE A 255 17.18 -7.53 6.57
N LYS A 256 16.58 -7.94 7.70
CA LYS A 256 15.12 -8.01 7.83
C LYS A 256 14.54 -6.60 7.92
N THR A 257 13.44 -6.38 7.24
CA THR A 257 12.68 -5.12 7.29
C THR A 257 11.18 -5.36 7.50
N TYR A 258 10.55 -4.44 8.22
CA TYR A 258 9.10 -4.23 8.12
C TYR A 258 8.85 -3.23 7.00
N THR A 259 7.84 -3.49 6.18
CA THR A 259 7.72 -2.80 4.91
C THR A 259 6.30 -2.70 4.41
N HIS A 260 6.07 -1.83 3.43
CA HIS A 260 4.90 -1.91 2.57
C HIS A 260 5.25 -1.24 1.22
N PRO A 261 5.10 -1.95 0.09
CA PRO A 261 5.22 -1.32 -1.23
C PRO A 261 3.99 -0.46 -1.52
N GLY A 262 4.16 0.56 -2.35
CA GLY A 262 3.08 1.38 -2.87
C GLY A 262 3.19 1.50 -4.38
N GLY A 263 2.07 1.46 -5.08
CA GLY A 263 2.04 1.58 -6.53
C GLY A 263 0.66 1.96 -7.04
N GLY A 264 0.63 2.76 -8.10
CA GLY A 264 -0.61 3.23 -8.72
C GLY A 264 -0.42 4.58 -9.40
N GLY A 265 -1.29 4.89 -10.37
CA GLY A 265 -1.32 6.22 -10.99
C GLY A 265 0.01 6.70 -11.57
N GLY A 266 0.86 5.79 -12.07
CA GLY A 266 2.20 6.08 -12.61
C GLY A 266 3.23 6.51 -11.56
N ARG A 267 3.08 6.04 -10.30
CA ARG A 267 4.01 6.30 -9.20
C ARG A 267 4.28 5.00 -8.46
N THR A 268 5.48 4.87 -7.90
CA THR A 268 5.85 3.78 -7.00
C THR A 268 6.54 4.35 -5.77
N SER A 269 6.29 3.72 -4.63
CA SER A 269 6.91 4.09 -3.37
C SER A 269 7.25 2.87 -2.55
N TRP A 270 8.20 3.02 -1.63
CA TRP A 270 8.50 2.00 -0.64
C TRP A 270 8.65 2.63 0.73
N LEU A 271 8.22 1.89 1.74
CA LEU A 271 8.60 2.09 3.12
C LEU A 271 9.39 0.87 3.58
N TYR A 272 10.59 1.08 4.11
CA TYR A 272 11.37 0.07 4.81
C TYR A 272 11.63 0.57 6.23
N TYR A 273 11.58 -0.33 7.19
CA TYR A 273 12.09 -0.12 8.53
C TYR A 273 12.95 -1.32 8.90
N ALA A 274 14.22 -1.07 9.22
CA ALA A 274 15.19 -2.10 9.58
C ALA A 274 15.37 -2.13 11.11
N PRO A 275 14.76 -3.10 11.82
CA PRO A 275 14.76 -3.10 13.29
C PRO A 275 16.16 -3.22 13.90
N SER A 276 17.09 -3.91 13.23
CA SER A 276 18.48 -4.05 13.70
C SER A 276 19.30 -2.76 13.61
N LEU A 277 18.83 -1.78 12.84
CA LEU A 277 19.47 -0.46 12.69
C LEU A 277 18.66 0.64 13.39
N ASP A 278 17.41 0.38 13.75
CA ASP A 278 16.43 1.39 14.19
C ASP A 278 16.32 2.55 13.18
N VAL A 279 16.25 2.19 11.88
CA VAL A 279 16.23 3.14 10.76
C VAL A 279 15.02 2.86 9.88
N SER A 280 14.29 3.92 9.54
CA SER A 280 13.29 3.90 8.47
C SER A 280 13.80 4.62 7.22
N LEU A 281 13.47 4.05 6.08
CA LEU A 281 13.77 4.55 4.75
C LEU A 281 12.47 4.60 3.94
N SER A 282 12.24 5.69 3.23
CA SER A 282 11.21 5.75 2.20
C SER A 282 11.79 6.12 0.85
N LEU A 283 11.33 5.45 -0.19
CA LEU A 283 11.68 5.71 -1.58
C LEU A 283 10.42 6.13 -2.33
N LEU A 284 10.57 7.04 -3.29
CA LEU A 284 9.51 7.47 -4.18
C LEU A 284 10.08 7.62 -5.59
N ALA A 285 9.39 7.07 -6.58
CA ALA A 285 9.57 7.38 -7.98
C ALA A 285 8.22 7.80 -8.58
N ASN A 286 8.24 8.85 -9.39
CA ASN A 286 7.08 9.28 -10.16
C ASN A 286 6.88 8.44 -11.44
N SER A 287 7.19 7.14 -11.34
CA SER A 287 7.06 6.13 -12.37
C SER A 287 7.03 4.72 -11.76
N PRO A 288 6.80 3.66 -12.55
CA PRO A 288 6.90 2.27 -12.07
C PRO A 288 8.30 1.82 -11.63
N LEU A 289 9.33 2.65 -11.77
CA LEU A 289 10.74 2.25 -11.71
C LEU A 289 11.13 1.44 -10.48
N LEU A 290 10.60 1.76 -9.29
CA LEU A 290 11.01 1.04 -8.07
C LEU A 290 10.62 -0.44 -8.10
N HIS A 291 9.68 -0.84 -8.96
CA HIS A 291 9.21 -2.21 -9.12
C HIS A 291 9.88 -2.94 -10.30
N ASP A 292 10.66 -2.23 -11.13
CA ASP A 292 11.39 -2.83 -12.24
C ASP A 292 12.59 -3.65 -11.75
N PRO A 293 13.11 -4.61 -12.55
CA PRO A 293 14.32 -5.35 -12.21
C PRO A 293 15.55 -4.45 -11.99
N GLY A 294 16.16 -4.56 -10.82
CA GLY A 294 17.40 -3.90 -10.44
C GLY A 294 18.66 -4.65 -10.91
N THR A 295 19.78 -3.94 -11.01
CA THR A 295 21.05 -4.45 -11.57
C THR A 295 22.22 -4.46 -10.60
N CYS A 296 22.01 -4.16 -9.31
CA CYS A 296 23.08 -4.05 -8.32
C CYS A 296 23.75 -5.40 -7.96
N GLY A 297 23.14 -6.54 -8.32
CA GLY A 297 23.75 -7.87 -8.21
C GLY A 297 23.91 -8.42 -6.78
N TYR A 298 23.33 -7.77 -5.78
CA TYR A 298 23.40 -8.17 -4.37
C TYR A 298 22.76 -9.55 -4.11
N GLN A 299 21.80 -9.97 -4.94
CA GLN A 299 21.22 -11.32 -4.94
C GLN A 299 21.78 -12.26 -6.03
N GLY A 300 22.89 -11.91 -6.67
CA GLY A 300 23.42 -12.68 -7.80
C GLY A 300 22.48 -12.66 -9.00
N MET A 301 21.99 -13.84 -9.42
CA MET A 301 21.08 -14.00 -10.56
C MET A 301 19.59 -13.96 -10.18
N ASN A 302 19.27 -13.88 -8.88
CA ASN A 302 17.89 -13.82 -8.43
C ASN A 302 17.30 -12.43 -8.71
N TYR A 303 15.99 -12.39 -8.92
CA TYR A 303 15.26 -11.14 -9.09
C TYR A 303 15.42 -10.26 -7.85
N MET A 304 15.57 -8.97 -8.08
CA MET A 304 15.62 -7.91 -7.09
C MET A 304 15.09 -6.65 -7.76
N SER A 305 14.26 -5.88 -7.07
CA SER A 305 13.71 -4.65 -7.63
C SER A 305 14.72 -3.49 -7.54
N VAL A 306 14.52 -2.43 -8.33
CA VAL A 306 15.29 -1.18 -8.16
C VAL A 306 15.13 -0.63 -6.74
N GLY A 307 13.92 -0.70 -6.17
CA GLY A 307 13.65 -0.28 -4.79
C GLY A 307 14.49 -1.04 -3.77
N GLU A 308 14.55 -2.37 -3.88
CA GLU A 308 15.40 -3.20 -3.01
C GLU A 308 16.89 -2.89 -3.23
N CYS A 309 17.34 -2.72 -4.48
CA CYS A 309 18.73 -2.32 -4.77
C CYS A 309 19.11 -1.00 -4.07
N MET A 310 18.25 0.01 -4.14
CA MET A 310 18.48 1.30 -3.49
C MET A 310 18.49 1.15 -1.96
N ALA A 311 17.52 0.43 -1.40
CA ALA A 311 17.46 0.17 0.03
C ALA A 311 18.69 -0.59 0.54
N GLY A 312 19.11 -1.64 -0.18
CA GLY A 312 20.30 -2.42 0.12
C GLY A 312 21.56 -1.58 0.10
N GLY A 313 21.73 -0.71 -0.91
CA GLY A 313 22.86 0.22 -0.98
C GLY A 313 22.90 1.21 0.18
N ILE A 314 21.74 1.75 0.58
CA ILE A 314 21.63 2.68 1.71
C ILE A 314 21.95 1.97 3.03
N PHE A 315 21.36 0.80 3.29
CA PHE A 315 21.65 0.03 4.50
C PHE A 315 23.10 -0.45 4.56
N SER A 316 23.67 -0.89 3.43
CA SER A 316 25.10 -1.20 3.32
C SER A 316 25.97 -0.01 3.69
N THR A 317 25.64 1.18 3.18
CA THR A 317 26.39 2.41 3.51
C THR A 317 26.32 2.74 5.00
N LEU A 318 25.14 2.62 5.63
CA LEU A 318 24.97 2.83 7.07
C LEU A 318 25.76 1.82 7.91
N LEU A 319 25.96 0.61 7.38
CA LEU A 319 26.79 -0.44 7.98
C LEU A 319 28.28 -0.32 7.64
N GLY A 320 28.70 0.71 6.90
CA GLY A 320 30.09 0.92 6.49
C GLY A 320 30.58 -0.06 5.40
N MET A 321 29.67 -0.69 4.67
CA MET A 321 29.98 -1.61 3.57
C MET A 321 30.19 -0.87 2.25
N PRO A 322 31.11 -1.32 1.38
CA PRO A 322 31.28 -0.75 0.04
C PRO A 322 30.08 -1.10 -0.84
N THR A 323 29.57 -0.12 -1.60
CA THR A 323 28.39 -0.28 -2.48
C THR A 323 28.74 -0.33 -3.96
N ASP A 324 29.97 0.03 -4.33
CA ASP A 324 30.52 -0.03 -5.69
C ASP A 324 30.84 -1.48 -6.11
N ARG A 325 29.81 -2.29 -6.34
CA ARG A 325 29.95 -3.49 -7.18
C ARG A 325 29.53 -3.14 -8.60
N ILE A 326 30.50 -2.75 -9.43
CA ILE A 326 30.33 -2.81 -10.88
C ILE A 326 30.21 -4.30 -11.23
N VAL A 327 29.00 -4.76 -11.55
CA VAL A 327 28.82 -6.09 -12.15
C VAL A 327 29.44 -6.03 -13.56
N ALA A 328 30.72 -6.33 -13.66
CA ALA A 328 31.38 -6.59 -14.93
C ALA A 328 30.79 -7.89 -15.52
N GLY A 329 29.73 -7.79 -16.33
CA GLY A 329 29.20 -8.95 -17.04
C GLY A 329 27.72 -8.97 -17.39
N ALA A 330 26.89 -8.01 -16.93
CA ALA A 330 25.53 -7.89 -17.45
C ALA A 330 25.57 -7.21 -18.82
N ALA A 331 25.83 -8.00 -19.87
CA ALA A 331 25.49 -7.61 -21.23
C ALA A 331 24.02 -7.19 -21.23
N GLY A 332 23.78 -5.90 -21.48
CA GLY A 332 22.44 -5.34 -21.54
C GLY A 332 21.58 -6.18 -22.48
N LYS A 333 20.55 -6.81 -21.94
CA LYS A 333 19.37 -7.11 -22.74
C LYS A 333 18.55 -5.84 -22.81
N SER A 334 18.97 -4.93 -23.70
CA SER A 334 18.05 -4.00 -24.32
C SER A 334 17.16 -4.82 -25.25
N GLY A 335 15.89 -4.93 -24.92
CA GLY A 335 14.90 -5.60 -25.76
C GLY A 335 13.77 -6.16 -24.91
N TYR A 336 12.86 -5.28 -24.50
CA TYR A 336 11.46 -5.29 -24.96
C TYR A 336 10.99 -3.84 -25.01
#